data_AF-A0A2A9EWA5-F1
#
_entry.id   AF-A0A2A9EWA5-F1
#
_cell.length_a   1.000
_cell.length_b   1.000
_cell.length_c   1.000
_cell.angle_alpha   90.00
_cell.angle_beta   90.00
_cell.angle_gamma   90.00
#
_symmetry.space_group_name_H-M   'P 1'
#
loop_
_entity.id
_entity.type
_entity.pdbx_description
1 polymer ?
#
loop_
_entity_poly.entity_id
_entity_poly.type
_entity_poly.pdbx_seq_one_letter_code
_entity_poly.pdbx_strand_id
1 'polypeptide(L)'
;MDPSIIILFAVLAGLMLFMSSRTRKQQKQQAEFRSSLVPGQEVMTGSGMVGTVVEVDEARDIVTIESTPGMQTRWLRAAIARKIDPPVEADEAEVADDTADAGSITSAHGAVEVPDDLSGLDTAQREYREKQRRDEGDTEGK
;
A
#
# COMPACT_ATOMS: atom_id res chain seq x y z
N MET A 1 -12.39 15.79 41.27
CA MET A 1 -12.01 15.50 39.87
C MET A 1 -12.28 16.75 39.08
N ASP A 2 -11.28 17.31 38.42
CA ASP A 2 -11.43 18.62 37.78
C ASP A 2 -12.37 18.51 36.58
N PRO A 3 -13.38 19.38 36.46
CA PRO A 3 -14.35 19.35 35.37
C PRO A 3 -13.67 19.48 34.00
N SER A 4 -12.54 20.18 33.94
CA SER A 4 -11.67 20.31 32.76
C SER A 4 -11.10 18.97 32.27
N ILE A 5 -10.71 18.09 33.19
CA ILE A 5 -10.19 16.75 32.88
C ILE A 5 -11.32 15.88 32.33
N ILE A 6 -12.52 15.97 32.92
CA ILE A 6 -13.70 15.22 32.46
C ILE A 6 -14.09 15.65 31.04
N ILE A 7 -14.07 16.95 30.74
CA ILE A 7 -14.36 17.49 29.40
C ILE A 7 -13.29 17.03 28.39
N LEU A 8 -12.01 17.06 28.75
CA LEU A 8 -10.92 16.58 27.88
C LEU A 8 -11.08 15.10 27.51
N PHE A 9 -11.36 14.24 28.50
CA PHE A 9 -11.60 12.81 28.24
C PHE A 9 -12.87 12.58 27.41
N ALA A 10 -13.93 13.37 27.61
CA ALA A 10 -15.14 13.29 26.81
C ALA A 10 -14.90 13.65 25.33
N VAL A 11 -14.11 14.69 25.07
CA VAL A 11 -13.73 15.08 23.70
C VAL A 11 -12.85 14.01 23.05
N LEU A 12 -11.85 13.50 23.77
CA LEU A 12 -10.96 12.46 23.26
C LEU A 12 -11.72 11.15 22.94
N ALA A 13 -12.64 10.75 23.82
CA ALA A 13 -13.51 9.59 23.57
C ALA A 13 -14.41 9.81 22.36
N GLY A 14 -14.98 11.01 22.19
CA GLY A 14 -15.78 11.38 21.03
C GLY A 14 -15.00 11.29 19.71
N LEU A 15 -13.77 11.82 19.68
CA LEU A 15 -12.89 11.76 18.51
C LEU A 15 -12.48 10.32 18.16
N MET A 16 -12.15 9.50 19.17
CA MET A 16 -11.82 8.07 18.95
C MET A 16 -13.00 7.29 18.37
N LEU A 17 -14.21 7.52 18.86
CA LEU A 17 -15.42 6.86 18.34
C LEU A 17 -15.72 7.29 16.90
N PHE A 18 -15.55 8.57 16.59
CA PHE A 18 -15.73 9.09 15.24
C PHE A 18 -14.72 8.49 14.26
N MET A 19 -13.42 8.52 14.59
CA MET A 19 -12.37 7.91 13.77
C MET A 19 -12.57 6.40 13.63
N SER A 20 -12.85 5.68 14.72
CA SER A 20 -13.08 4.23 14.67
C SER A 20 -14.27 3.87 13.79
N SER A 21 -15.31 4.70 13.74
CA SER A 21 -16.47 4.45 12.88
C SER A 21 -16.11 4.59 11.39
N ARG A 22 -15.28 5.58 11.03
CA ARG A 22 -14.84 5.82 9.65
C ARG A 22 -13.90 4.72 9.16
N THR A 23 -12.92 4.33 9.97
CA THR A 23 -11.97 3.25 9.63
C THR A 23 -12.68 1.91 9.43
N ARG A 24 -13.66 1.57 10.29
CA ARG A 24 -14.43 0.32 10.14
C ARG A 24 -15.26 0.29 8.86
N LYS A 25 -15.81 1.43 8.41
CA LYS A 25 -16.55 1.50 7.14
C LYS A 25 -15.64 1.25 5.93
N GLN A 26 -14.46 1.87 5.90
CA GLN A 26 -13.46 1.67 4.84
C GLN A 26 -13.03 0.19 4.74
N GLN A 27 -12.75 -0.44 5.88
CA GLN A 27 -12.34 -1.85 5.92
C GLN A 27 -13.44 -2.80 5.43
N LYS A 28 -14.70 -2.53 5.81
CA LYS A 28 -15.85 -3.32 5.33
C LYS A 28 -16.02 -3.21 3.83
N GLN A 29 -15.94 -2.00 3.27
CA GLN A 29 -16.07 -1.78 1.83
C GLN A 29 -14.98 -2.53 1.03
N GLN A 30 -13.74 -2.52 1.52
CA GLN A 30 -12.65 -3.28 0.88
C GLN A 30 -12.85 -4.79 0.96
N ALA A 31 -13.36 -5.29 2.09
CA ALA A 31 -13.66 -6.72 2.26
C ALA A 31 -14.85 -7.15 1.37
N GLU A 32 -15.91 -6.34 1.32
CA GLU A 32 -17.08 -6.55 0.47
C GLU A 32 -16.70 -6.52 -1.02
N PHE A 33 -15.86 -5.57 -1.42
CA PHE A 33 -15.34 -5.49 -2.80
C PHE A 33 -14.61 -6.77 -3.19
N ARG A 34 -13.72 -7.28 -2.34
CA ARG A 34 -13.00 -8.55 -2.57
C ARG A 34 -13.96 -9.74 -2.68
N SER A 35 -15.03 -9.78 -1.90
CA SER A 35 -16.03 -10.85 -1.98
C SER A 35 -16.91 -10.80 -3.24
N SER A 36 -16.99 -9.65 -3.91
CA SER A 36 -17.83 -9.43 -5.10
C SER A 36 -17.16 -9.81 -6.44
N LEU A 37 -15.93 -10.34 -6.39
CA LEU A 37 -15.18 -10.72 -7.58
C LEU A 37 -15.68 -12.08 -8.09
N VAL A 38 -16.11 -12.10 -9.36
CA VAL A 38 -16.54 -13.31 -10.06
C VAL A 38 -15.77 -13.47 -11.36
N PRO A 39 -15.62 -14.71 -11.88
CA PRO A 39 -15.07 -14.94 -13.21
C PRO A 39 -15.81 -14.14 -14.29
N GLY A 40 -15.07 -13.67 -15.29
CA GLY A 40 -15.55 -12.82 -16.40
C GLY A 40 -15.46 -11.32 -16.13
N GLN A 41 -15.14 -10.87 -14.92
CA GLN A 41 -14.97 -9.44 -14.62
C GLN A 41 -13.59 -8.95 -15.06
N GLU A 42 -13.55 -7.76 -15.67
CA GLU A 42 -12.31 -7.04 -15.93
C GLU A 42 -11.88 -6.26 -14.67
N VAL A 43 -10.61 -6.39 -14.31
CA VAL A 43 -10.08 -5.86 -13.06
C VAL A 43 -8.71 -5.24 -13.25
N MET A 44 -8.38 -4.30 -12.37
CA MET A 44 -7.06 -3.70 -12.26
C MET A 44 -6.46 -4.05 -10.90
N THR A 45 -5.24 -4.57 -10.92
CA THR A 45 -4.42 -4.78 -9.71
C THR A 45 -3.82 -3.46 -9.21
N GLY A 46 -3.39 -3.44 -7.95
CA GLY A 46 -2.75 -2.24 -7.35
C GLY A 46 -1.46 -1.79 -8.04
N SER A 47 -0.77 -2.66 -8.78
CA SER A 47 0.42 -2.32 -9.56
C SER A 47 0.10 -1.83 -10.98
N GLY A 48 -1.18 -1.79 -11.36
CA GLY A 48 -1.63 -1.32 -12.68
C GLY A 48 -1.79 -2.43 -13.73
N MET A 49 -1.59 -3.71 -13.40
CA MET A 49 -1.91 -4.80 -14.33
C MET A 49 -3.42 -4.91 -14.53
N VAL A 50 -3.85 -4.99 -15.78
CA VAL A 50 -5.25 -5.17 -16.20
C VAL A 50 -5.45 -6.55 -16.81
N GLY A 51 -6.58 -7.16 -16.51
CA GLY A 51 -7.00 -8.41 -17.16
C GLY A 51 -8.36 -8.87 -16.68
N THR A 52 -8.78 -10.02 -17.17
CA THR A 52 -10.06 -10.65 -16.84
C THR A 52 -9.88 -11.75 -15.82
N VAL A 53 -10.75 -11.82 -14.82
CA VAL A 53 -10.77 -12.91 -13.84
C VAL A 53 -11.27 -14.18 -14.55
N VAL A 54 -10.48 -15.25 -14.54
CA VAL A 54 -10.85 -16.55 -15.15
C VAL A 54 -11.33 -17.53 -14.08
N GLU A 55 -10.73 -17.47 -12.90
CA GLU A 55 -11.03 -18.38 -11.79
C GLU A 55 -10.86 -17.66 -10.45
N VAL A 56 -11.69 -18.03 -9.48
CA VAL A 56 -11.59 -17.57 -8.09
C VAL A 56 -11.54 -18.79 -7.18
N ASP A 57 -10.45 -18.93 -6.43
CA ASP A 57 -10.29 -19.95 -5.40
C ASP A 57 -10.58 -19.31 -4.02
N GLU A 58 -11.81 -19.51 -3.55
CA GLU A 58 -12.26 -18.98 -2.26
C GLU A 58 -11.54 -19.61 -1.06
N ALA A 59 -11.07 -20.86 -1.18
CA ALA A 59 -10.41 -21.56 -0.08
C ALA A 59 -8.99 -21.02 0.18
N ARG A 60 -8.32 -20.53 -0.87
CA ARG A 60 -6.94 -20.01 -0.78
C ARG A 60 -6.83 -18.49 -0.93
N ASP A 61 -7.95 -17.78 -1.14
CA ASP A 61 -8.00 -16.34 -1.40
C ASP A 61 -7.16 -15.94 -2.64
N ILE A 62 -7.15 -16.82 -3.66
CA ILE A 62 -6.39 -16.64 -4.90
C ILE A 62 -7.35 -16.37 -6.06
N VAL A 63 -6.98 -15.45 -6.93
CA VAL A 63 -7.67 -15.16 -8.20
C VAL A 63 -6.72 -15.39 -9.37
N THR A 64 -7.22 -16.04 -10.42
CA THR A 64 -6.51 -16.22 -11.67
C THR A 64 -6.95 -15.14 -12.65
N ILE A 65 -5.99 -14.35 -13.14
CA ILE A 65 -6.21 -13.24 -14.06
C ILE A 65 -5.53 -13.56 -15.39
N GLU A 66 -6.27 -13.35 -16.48
CA GLU A 66 -5.78 -13.44 -17.85
C GLU A 66 -5.69 -12.05 -18.47
N SER A 67 -4.49 -11.63 -18.85
CA SER A 67 -4.24 -10.32 -19.47
C SER A 67 -4.15 -10.41 -21.01
N THR A 68 -3.76 -11.57 -21.52
CA THR A 68 -3.62 -11.85 -22.95
C THR A 68 -4.04 -13.29 -23.19
N PRO A 69 -4.63 -13.64 -24.34
CA PRO A 69 -5.10 -15.00 -24.62
C PRO A 69 -4.05 -16.06 -24.28
N GLY A 70 -4.38 -16.94 -23.33
CA GLY A 70 -3.53 -18.06 -22.91
C GLY A 70 -2.43 -17.71 -21.88
N MET A 71 -2.35 -16.46 -21.41
CA MET A 71 -1.44 -16.06 -20.33
C MET A 71 -2.21 -15.80 -19.03
N GLN A 72 -2.19 -16.79 -18.16
CA GLN A 72 -2.85 -16.76 -16.86
C GLN A 72 -1.84 -16.60 -15.74
N THR A 73 -2.15 -15.71 -14.80
CA THR A 73 -1.33 -15.43 -13.62
C THR A 73 -2.18 -15.50 -12.37
N ARG A 74 -1.59 -15.95 -11.26
CA ARG A 74 -2.30 -16.11 -9.98
C ARG A 74 -1.90 -15.00 -9.02
N TRP A 75 -2.90 -14.36 -8.46
CA TRP A 75 -2.75 -13.23 -7.54
C TRP A 75 -3.55 -13.48 -6.28
N LEU A 76 -3.14 -12.86 -5.18
CA LEU A 76 -4.01 -12.79 -4.01
C LEU A 76 -5.21 -11.91 -4.34
N ARG A 77 -6.39 -12.26 -3.82
CA ARG A 77 -7.61 -11.45 -3.99
C ARG A 77 -7.44 -10.03 -3.46
N ALA A 78 -6.57 -9.86 -2.44
CA ALA A 78 -6.18 -8.57 -1.90
C ALA A 78 -5.38 -7.68 -2.86
N ALA A 79 -4.79 -8.23 -3.93
CA ALA A 79 -4.04 -7.48 -4.94
C ALA A 79 -4.95 -6.74 -5.94
N ILE A 80 -6.25 -7.06 -5.96
CA ILE A 80 -7.22 -6.40 -6.83
C ILE A 80 -7.61 -5.04 -6.23
N ALA A 81 -7.35 -3.98 -6.98
CA ALA A 81 -7.60 -2.61 -6.53
C ALA A 81 -9.01 -2.15 -6.91
N ARG A 82 -9.43 -2.38 -8.15
CA ARG A 82 -10.74 -1.97 -8.65
C ARG A 82 -11.22 -2.83 -9.82
N LYS A 83 -12.52 -2.84 -10.03
CA LYS A 83 -13.16 -3.39 -11.24
C LYS A 83 -13.05 -2.33 -12.34
N ILE A 84 -12.92 -2.79 -13.57
CA ILE A 84 -13.07 -1.95 -14.75
C ILE A 84 -14.45 -2.29 -15.30
N ASP A 85 -15.38 -1.37 -15.14
CA ASP A 85 -16.66 -1.49 -15.83
C ASP A 85 -16.39 -1.30 -17.33
N PRO A 86 -16.82 -2.24 -18.19
CA PRO A 86 -16.67 -2.07 -19.63
C PRO A 86 -17.38 -0.77 -20.03
N PRO A 87 -16.82 0.01 -20.98
CA PRO A 87 -17.47 1.21 -21.47
C PRO A 87 -18.78 0.80 -22.14
N VAL A 88 -19.87 0.91 -21.39
CA VAL A 88 -21.22 0.86 -21.94
C VAL A 88 -21.35 2.12 -22.77
N GLU A 89 -21.67 2.00 -24.06
CA GLU A 89 -22.03 3.16 -24.86
C GLU A 89 -23.22 3.86 -24.18
N ALA A 90 -22.92 5.03 -23.58
CA ALA A 90 -23.81 6.05 -23.04
C ALA A 90 -25.02 5.58 -22.18
N ASP A 91 -24.88 5.70 -20.86
CA ASP A 91 -25.69 6.63 -20.07
C ASP A 91 -24.97 6.96 -18.75
N GLU A 92 -25.02 8.23 -18.35
CA GLU A 92 -24.31 8.81 -17.20
C GLU A 92 -24.42 7.98 -15.91
N ALA A 93 -23.28 7.47 -15.43
CA ALA A 93 -23.15 6.91 -14.08
C ALA A 93 -21.95 7.55 -13.37
N GLU A 94 -22.22 8.04 -12.16
CA GLU A 94 -21.36 8.84 -11.30
C GLU A 94 -19.92 8.31 -11.18
N VAL A 95 -18.96 9.18 -11.51
CA VAL A 95 -17.55 8.98 -11.19
C VAL A 95 -17.36 9.29 -9.70
N ALA A 96 -17.56 8.29 -8.84
CA ALA A 96 -17.07 8.35 -7.47
C ALA A 96 -15.61 7.88 -7.45
N ASP A 97 -14.67 8.81 -7.57
CA ASP A 97 -13.26 8.52 -7.23
C ASP A 97 -12.71 9.58 -6.27
N ASP A 98 -13.02 9.34 -4.99
CA ASP A 98 -12.41 9.96 -3.82
C ASP A 98 -11.00 9.35 -3.67
N THR A 99 -10.04 9.89 -4.41
CA THR A 99 -8.63 9.46 -4.38
C THR A 99 -7.95 9.95 -3.09
N ALA A 100 -8.14 9.19 -2.02
CA ALA A 100 -7.37 9.33 -0.80
C ALA A 100 -5.95 8.75 -1.01
N ASP A 101 -4.99 9.66 -1.09
CA ASP A 101 -3.63 9.53 -0.56
C ASP A 101 -2.90 8.21 -0.88
N ALA A 102 -2.44 8.09 -2.12
CA ALA A 102 -1.27 7.26 -2.39
C ALA A 102 -0.06 7.98 -1.77
N GLY A 103 0.31 7.54 -0.57
CA GLY A 103 1.45 8.05 0.17
C GLY A 103 2.67 8.21 -0.73
N SER A 104 2.99 9.46 -1.03
CA SER A 104 4.25 9.84 -1.68
C SER A 104 5.37 9.39 -0.76
N ILE A 105 6.10 8.35 -1.19
CA ILE A 105 7.44 8.08 -0.70
C ILE A 105 8.30 9.27 -1.10
N THR A 106 8.36 10.28 -0.23
CA THR A 106 9.39 11.30 -0.28
C THR A 106 10.71 10.58 -0.09
N SER A 107 11.35 10.25 -1.21
CA SER A 107 12.74 9.83 -1.22
C SER A 107 13.53 10.96 -0.59
N ALA A 108 13.97 10.77 0.65
CA ALA A 108 14.92 11.66 1.28
C ALA A 108 16.17 11.63 0.40
N HIS A 109 16.33 12.65 -0.44
CA HIS A 109 17.41 12.82 -1.37
C HIS A 109 18.72 13.12 -0.60
N GLY A 110 19.25 12.12 0.07
CA GLY A 110 20.69 11.99 0.27
C GLY A 110 21.20 11.24 -0.95
N ALA A 111 22.09 11.86 -1.73
CA ALA A 111 22.71 11.24 -2.88
C ALA A 111 23.48 9.99 -2.44
N VAL A 112 22.82 8.84 -2.49
CA VAL A 112 23.47 7.54 -2.43
C VAL A 112 24.04 7.33 -3.83
N GLU A 113 25.30 7.71 -4.04
CA GLU A 113 26.04 7.29 -5.22
C GLU A 113 26.20 5.77 -5.14
N VAL A 114 25.41 5.06 -5.94
CA VAL A 114 25.52 3.62 -6.12
C VAL A 114 26.66 3.41 -7.12
N PRO A 115 27.80 2.82 -6.71
CA PRO A 115 28.90 2.58 -7.63
C PRO A 115 28.49 1.58 -8.72
N ASP A 116 28.87 1.86 -9.96
CA ASP A 116 28.54 1.05 -11.15
C ASP A 116 29.24 -0.33 -11.16
N ASP A 117 30.19 -0.57 -10.26
CA ASP A 117 30.90 -1.85 -10.14
C ASP A 117 30.87 -2.43 -8.72
N LEU A 118 30.94 -3.76 -8.63
CA LEU A 118 30.98 -4.48 -7.35
C LEU A 118 32.24 -4.16 -6.54
N SER A 119 33.28 -3.62 -7.18
CA SER A 119 34.55 -3.24 -6.55
C SER A 119 34.36 -2.02 -5.62
N GLY A 120 33.44 -1.11 -5.93
CA GLY A 120 33.15 0.07 -5.11
C GLY A 120 32.53 -0.24 -3.74
N LEU A 121 31.94 -1.42 -3.56
CA LEU A 121 31.36 -1.83 -2.29
C LEU A 121 32.43 -2.10 -1.21
N ASP A 122 33.59 -2.64 -1.58
CA ASP A 122 34.68 -2.88 -0.63
C ASP A 122 35.32 -1.55 -0.17
N THR A 123 35.42 -0.57 -1.06
CA THR A 123 35.95 0.76 -0.76
C THR A 123 35.01 1.53 0.17
N ALA A 124 33.71 1.57 -0.12
CA ALA A 124 32.72 2.22 0.72
C ALA A 124 32.64 1.59 2.13
N GLN A 125 32.77 0.26 2.23
CA GLN A 125 32.74 -0.44 3.50
C GLN A 125 34.00 -0.20 4.35
N ARG A 126 35.16 0.00 3.72
CA ARG A 126 36.41 0.38 4.42
C ARG A 126 36.34 1.80 4.96
N GLU A 127 35.87 2.75 4.16
CA GLU A 127 35.72 4.15 4.59
C GLU A 127 34.74 4.30 5.76
N TYR A 128 33.64 3.54 5.75
CA TYR A 128 32.67 3.54 6.86
C TYR A 128 33.28 2.98 8.17
N ARG A 129 34.10 1.93 8.07
CA ARG A 129 34.80 1.32 9.22
C ARG A 129 35.90 2.23 9.77
N GLU A 130 36.57 3.00 8.92
CA GLU A 130 37.55 4.00 9.36
C GLU A 130 36.88 5.18 10.07
N LYS A 131 35.72 5.64 9.58
CA LYS A 131 34.91 6.65 10.27
C LYS A 131 34.47 6.20 11.65
N GLN A 132 33.93 4.99 11.77
CA GLN A 132 33.55 4.42 13.08
C GLN A 132 34.71 4.34 14.06
N ARG A 133 35.90 3.92 13.62
CA ARG A 133 37.08 3.89 14.51
C ARG A 133 37.54 5.27 14.94
N ARG A 134 37.35 6.28 14.10
CA ARG A 134 37.69 7.66 14.43
C ARG A 134 36.71 8.27 15.43
N ASP A 135 35.42 7.94 15.30
CA ASP A 135 34.37 8.40 16.21
C ASP A 135 34.42 7.67 17.57
N GLU A 136 34.81 6.39 17.61
CA GLU A 136 35.00 5.63 18.86
C GLU A 136 36.25 6.10 19.65
N GLY A 137 37.34 6.44 18.96
CA GLY A 137 38.58 6.91 19.61
C GLY A 137 38.47 8.27 20.31
N ASP A 138 37.45 9.08 20.00
CA ASP A 138 37.23 10.40 20.62
C ASP A 138 36.41 10.29 21.94
N THR A 139 35.84 9.11 22.23
CA THR A 139 35.02 8.88 23.43
C THR A 139 35.80 8.34 24.65
N GLU A 140 37.01 7.81 24.46
CA GLU A 140 37.87 7.33 25.56
C GLU A 140 38.86 8.39 26.09
N GLY A 141 38.87 9.60 25.51
CA GLY A 141 39.82 10.67 25.82
C GLY A 141 39.28 11.83 26.66
N LYS A 142 38.33 11.60 27.58
CA LYS A 142 37.88 12.64 28.53
C LYS A 142 37.71 12.15 29.96
#